data_AF-A0A535YFZ9-F1
#
_entry.id   AF-A0A535YFZ9-F1
#
_cell.length_a   1.000
_cell.length_b   1.000
_cell.length_c   1.000
_cell.angle_alpha   90.00
_cell.angle_beta   90.00
_cell.angle_gamma   90.00
#
_symmetry.space_group_name_H-M   'P 1'
#
loop_
_entity.id
_entity.type
_entity.pdbx_description
1 polymer ?
#
loop_
_entity_poly.entity_id
_entity_poly.type
_entity_poly.pdbx_seq_one_letter_code
_entity_poly.pdbx_strand_id
1 'polypeptide(L)'
;VTASIGVASSPRDAKSPDDLMRKADLALYAAKDQGGGAVALTPGDDMILKSSYYSSAQLGRLRSLAERMKKKEAVLLREALDDLLHKHERS
;
A
#
# COMPACT_ATOMS: atom_id res chain seq x y z
N VAL A 1 10.07 -26.55 -10.91
CA VAL A 1 9.67 -25.14 -11.15
C VAL A 1 8.56 -24.82 -10.18
N THR A 2 8.70 -23.75 -9.40
CA THR A 2 7.65 -23.23 -8.50
C THR A 2 7.24 -21.84 -8.98
N ALA A 3 5.99 -21.45 -8.70
CA ALA A 3 5.45 -20.14 -9.06
C ALA A 3 4.85 -19.48 -7.82
N SER A 4 5.04 -18.18 -7.68
CA SER A 4 4.34 -17.36 -6.69
C SER A 4 3.19 -16.62 -7.37
N ILE A 5 2.03 -16.56 -6.72
CA ILE A 5 0.82 -15.96 -7.30
C ILE A 5 0.16 -15.04 -6.25
N GLY A 6 -0.19 -13.83 -6.68
CA GLY A 6 -1.01 -12.89 -5.91
C GLY A 6 -2.43 -12.85 -6.46
N VAL A 7 -3.43 -12.87 -5.57
CA VAL A 7 -4.86 -12.83 -5.96
C VAL A 7 -5.57 -11.65 -5.29
N ALA A 8 -6.28 -10.88 -6.10
CA ALA A 8 -7.20 -9.82 -5.66
C ALA A 8 -8.54 -9.93 -6.41
N SER A 9 -9.61 -9.49 -5.76
CA SER A 9 -11.00 -9.59 -6.21
C SER A 9 -11.69 -8.23 -6.19
N SER A 10 -12.41 -7.86 -7.25
CA SER A 10 -13.35 -6.73 -7.22
C SER A 10 -14.78 -7.24 -7.02
N PRO A 11 -15.64 -6.56 -6.23
CA PRO A 11 -15.46 -5.27 -5.57
C PRO A 11 -14.88 -5.34 -4.15
N ARG A 12 -14.51 -6.54 -3.67
CA ARG A 12 -14.07 -6.76 -2.28
C ARG A 12 -12.78 -6.01 -1.96
N ASP A 13 -11.78 -6.18 -2.82
CA ASP A 13 -10.41 -5.72 -2.59
C ASP A 13 -10.14 -4.41 -3.32
N ALA A 14 -10.81 -4.14 -4.45
CA ALA A 14 -10.62 -2.92 -5.22
C ALA A 14 -11.88 -2.47 -5.96
N LYS A 15 -12.02 -1.14 -6.12
CA LYS A 15 -13.14 -0.50 -6.83
C LYS A 15 -12.79 0.00 -8.23
N SER A 16 -11.50 0.06 -8.58
CA SER A 16 -11.01 0.40 -9.91
C SER A 16 -10.04 -0.67 -10.43
N PRO A 17 -9.88 -0.81 -11.76
CA PRO A 17 -8.92 -1.74 -12.35
C PRO A 17 -7.48 -1.50 -11.87
N ASP A 18 -7.04 -0.24 -11.80
CA ASP A 18 -5.70 0.12 -11.33
C ASP A 18 -5.47 -0.32 -9.87
N ASP A 19 -6.47 -0.13 -9.01
CA ASP A 19 -6.40 -0.54 -7.61
C ASP A 19 -6.42 -2.07 -7.47
N LEU A 20 -7.15 -2.78 -8.35
CA LEU A 20 -7.18 -4.24 -8.39
C LEU A 20 -5.82 -4.82 -8.77
N MET A 21 -5.16 -4.26 -9.79
CA MET A 21 -3.83 -4.67 -10.20
C MET A 21 -2.81 -4.43 -9.08
N ARG A 22 -2.86 -3.26 -8.43
CA ARG A 22 -1.99 -2.95 -7.29
C ARG A 22 -2.21 -3.94 -6.13
N LYS A 23 -3.46 -4.28 -5.80
CA LYS A 23 -3.79 -5.24 -4.74
C LYS A 23 -3.30 -6.66 -5.08
N ALA A 24 -3.38 -7.06 -6.36
CA ALA A 24 -2.84 -8.34 -6.81
C ALA A 24 -1.30 -8.39 -6.72
N ASP A 25 -0.61 -7.28 -7.04
CA ASP A 25 0.84 -7.17 -6.88
C ASP A 25 1.26 -7.26 -5.40
N LEU A 26 0.55 -6.56 -4.51
CA LEU A 26 0.78 -6.65 -3.06
C LEU A 26 0.60 -8.09 -2.54
N ALA A 27 -0.43 -8.79 -3.02
CA ALA A 27 -0.62 -10.21 -2.70
C ALA A 27 0.55 -11.06 -3.20
N LEU A 28 1.07 -10.80 -4.40
CA LEU A 28 2.21 -11.52 -4.94
C LEU A 28 3.48 -11.29 -4.11
N TYR A 29 3.69 -10.07 -3.62
CA TYR A 29 4.79 -9.77 -2.70
C TYR A 29 4.68 -10.55 -1.39
N ALA A 30 3.49 -10.60 -0.80
CA ALA A 30 3.26 -11.42 0.40
C ALA A 30 3.59 -12.91 0.17
N ALA A 31 3.29 -13.45 -1.01
CA ALA A 31 3.67 -14.82 -1.37
C ALA A 31 5.20 -15.02 -1.50
N LYS A 32 5.94 -13.98 -1.94
CA LYS A 32 7.40 -14.02 -2.02
C LYS A 32 8.05 -13.94 -0.64
N ASP A 33 7.55 -13.06 0.23
CA ASP A 33 8.06 -12.90 1.61
C ASP A 33 7.87 -14.16 2.46
N GLN A 34 6.87 -14.98 2.16
CA GLN A 34 6.65 -16.28 2.81
C GLN A 34 7.58 -17.40 2.32
N GLY A 35 8.60 -17.08 1.50
CA GLY A 35 9.56 -18.05 0.96
C GLY A 35 9.31 -18.46 -0.50
N GLY A 36 8.31 -17.86 -1.17
CA GLY A 36 8.01 -18.10 -2.58
C GLY A 36 7.33 -19.44 -2.85
N GLY A 37 6.94 -19.67 -4.11
CA GLY A 37 6.23 -20.90 -4.51
C GLY A 37 4.83 -21.03 -3.90
N ALA A 38 4.25 -19.92 -3.46
CA ALA A 38 3.00 -19.86 -2.71
C ALA A 38 1.95 -18.99 -3.41
N VAL A 39 0.69 -19.18 -3.05
CA VAL A 39 -0.41 -18.30 -3.43
C VAL A 39 -0.78 -17.47 -2.21
N ALA A 40 -0.80 -16.15 -2.35
CA ALA A 40 -1.29 -15.26 -1.30
C ALA A 40 -2.49 -14.45 -1.80
N LEU A 41 -3.44 -14.26 -0.89
CA LEU A 41 -4.55 -13.35 -1.08
C LEU A 41 -4.09 -11.93 -0.74
N THR A 42 -4.86 -10.95 -1.18
CA THR A 42 -4.70 -9.57 -0.75
C THR A 42 -4.64 -9.54 0.78
N PRO A 43 -3.58 -8.99 1.40
CA PRO A 43 -3.52 -8.83 2.84
C PRO A 43 -4.78 -8.10 3.30
N GLY A 44 -5.33 -8.50 4.45
CA GLY A 44 -6.45 -7.75 5.03
C GLY A 44 -6.07 -6.27 5.13
N ASP A 45 -7.04 -5.37 4.89
CA ASP A 45 -6.87 -3.93 5.09
C ASP A 45 -6.76 -3.57 6.60
N ASP A 46 -6.22 -4.47 7.41
CA ASP A 46 -6.07 -4.32 8.86
C ASP A 46 -5.09 -3.18 9.11
N MET A 47 -5.66 -2.00 9.37
CA MET A 47 -4.89 -0.81 9.63
C MET A 47 -4.25 -0.91 11.02
N ILE A 48 -2.92 -0.99 11.06
CA ILE A 48 -2.16 -0.94 12.31
C ILE A 48 -1.77 0.51 12.60
N LEU A 49 -2.10 0.98 13.81
CA LEU A 49 -1.65 2.29 14.28
C LEU A 49 -0.13 2.29 14.50
N LYS A 50 0.56 3.27 13.92
CA LYS A 50 1.96 3.58 14.24
C LYS A 50 2.04 4.94 14.91
N SER A 51 2.63 4.99 16.11
CA SER A 51 3.01 6.27 16.74
C SER A 51 4.34 6.73 16.15
N SER A 52 4.39 7.95 15.66
CA SER A 52 5.57 8.53 15.00
C SER A 52 5.62 10.03 15.23
N TYR A 53 6.84 10.57 15.33
CA TYR A 53 7.06 11.98 15.54
C TYR A 53 7.30 12.69 14.21
N TYR A 54 6.64 13.83 14.03
CA TYR A 54 6.79 14.71 12.89
C TYR A 54 7.01 16.13 13.39
N SER A 55 7.79 16.92 12.65
CA SER A 55 7.90 18.36 12.94
C SER A 55 6.58 19.08 12.63
N SER A 56 6.33 20.18 13.34
CA SER A 56 5.17 21.06 13.08
C SER A 56 5.13 21.55 11.62
N ALA A 57 6.28 21.85 11.04
CA ALA A 57 6.41 22.26 9.64
C ALA A 57 5.99 21.14 8.66
N GLN A 58 6.36 19.88 8.92
CA GLN A 58 5.94 18.75 8.10
C GLN A 58 4.43 18.53 8.17
N LEU A 59 3.84 18.58 9.36
CA LEU A 59 2.39 18.42 9.55
C LEU A 59 1.62 19.57 8.91
N GLY A 60 2.13 20.81 8.98
CA GLY A 60 1.55 21.95 8.29
C GLY A 60 1.51 21.75 6.77
N ARG A 61 2.63 21.31 6.17
CA ARG A 61 2.69 21.00 4.73
C ARG A 61 1.78 19.85 4.33
N LEU A 62 1.66 18.81 5.17
CA LEU A 62 0.77 17.67 4.94
C LEU A 62 -0.69 18.12 4.93
N ARG A 63 -1.11 18.96 5.89
CA ARG A 63 -2.46 19.52 5.94
C ARG A 63 -2.80 20.30 4.67
N SER A 64 -1.94 21.24 4.27
CA SER A 64 -2.16 22.03 3.06
C SER A 64 -2.20 21.17 1.78
N LEU A 65 -1.49 20.03 1.76
CA LEU A 65 -1.57 19.07 0.65
C LEU A 65 -2.90 18.30 0.68
N ALA A 66 -3.33 17.83 1.85
CA ALA A 66 -4.58 17.11 2.07
C ALA A 66 -5.80 17.94 1.63
N GLU A 67 -5.85 19.21 2.01
CA GLU A 67 -6.91 20.15 1.62
C GLU A 67 -6.98 20.34 0.10
N ARG A 68 -5.83 20.58 -0.54
CA ARG A 68 -5.75 20.80 -1.99
C ARG A 68 -6.19 19.58 -2.79
N MET A 69 -5.88 18.38 -2.29
CA MET A 69 -6.22 17.11 -2.93
C MET A 69 -7.59 16.55 -2.51
N LYS A 70 -8.29 17.20 -1.57
CA LYS A 70 -9.53 16.69 -0.94
C LYS A 70 -9.39 15.26 -0.41
N LYS A 71 -8.25 14.94 0.21
CA LYS A 71 -7.95 13.63 0.82
C LYS A 71 -7.70 13.78 2.32
N LYS A 72 -7.85 12.69 3.08
CA LYS A 72 -7.43 12.66 4.50
C LYS A 72 -5.90 12.56 4.60
N GLU A 73 -5.28 13.18 5.59
CA GLU A 73 -3.83 13.13 5.82
C GLU A 73 -3.32 11.67 5.94
N ALA A 74 -4.06 10.80 6.62
CA ALA A 74 -3.73 9.38 6.74
C ALA A 74 -3.73 8.61 5.40
N VAL A 75 -4.45 9.10 4.37
CA VAL A 75 -4.38 8.52 3.03
C VAL A 75 -3.06 8.90 2.38
N LEU A 76 -2.68 10.18 2.46
CA LEU A 76 -1.43 10.68 1.89
C LEU A 76 -0.18 10.06 2.55
N LEU A 77 -0.23 9.83 3.87
CA LEU A 77 0.86 9.14 4.58
C LEU A 77 1.03 7.69 4.11
N ARG A 78 -0.07 7.00 3.79
CA ARG A 78 -0.02 5.65 3.24
C ARG A 78 0.52 5.66 1.81
N GLU A 79 0.03 6.55 0.96
CA GLU A 79 0.53 6.74 -0.42
C GLU A 79 2.05 7.03 -0.41
N ALA A 80 2.50 7.94 0.45
CA ALA A 80 3.92 8.27 0.57
C ALA A 80 4.79 7.11 1.08
N LEU A 81 4.26 6.27 1.98
CA LEU A 81 4.94 5.07 2.45
C LEU A 81 5.06 4.04 1.33
N ASP A 82 3.95 3.77 0.63
CA ASP A 82 3.94 2.86 -0.52
C ASP A 82 4.96 3.32 -1.56
N ASP A 83 4.93 4.59 -1.96
CA ASP A 83 5.87 5.16 -2.94
C ASP A 83 7.34 4.99 -2.51
N LEU A 84 7.63 5.17 -1.22
CA LEU A 84 8.97 5.03 -0.66
C LEU A 84 9.45 3.58 -0.71
N LEU A 85 8.61 2.61 -0.34
CA LEU A 85 8.93 1.18 -0.42
C LEU A 85 9.17 0.74 -1.86
N HIS A 86 8.25 1.09 -2.77
CA HIS A 86 8.37 0.75 -4.20
C HIS A 86 9.66 1.31 -4.82
N LYS A 87 10.09 2.51 -4.40
CA LYS A 87 11.34 3.12 -4.89
C LYS A 87 12.57 2.30 -4.50
N HIS A 88 12.58 1.70 -3.32
CA HIS A 88 13.71 0.93 -2.81
C HIS A 88 13.70 -0.54 -3.23
N GLU A 89 12.56 -1.08 -3.67
CA GLU A 89 12.47 -2.44 -4.20
C GLU A 89 12.92 -2.57 -5.67
N ARG A 90 12.93 -1.45 -6.42
CA ARG A 90 13.38 -1.41 -7.83
C ARG A 90 14.87 -1.10 -8.00
N SER A 91 15.62 -0.93 -6.91
CA SER A 91 17.03 -0.54 -6.90
C SER A 91 17.92 -1.66 -6.40
#